data_AF-A0A3M6Y2I3-F1
#
_entry.id   AF-A0A3M6Y2I3-F1
#
_cell.length_a   1.000
_cell.length_b   1.000
_cell.length_c   1.000
_cell.angle_alpha   90.00
_cell.angle_beta   90.00
_cell.angle_gamma   90.00
#
_symmetry.space_group_name_H-M   'P 1'
#
loop_
_entity.id
_entity.type
_entity.pdbx_description
1 polymer ?
#
loop_
_entity_poly.entity_id
_entity_poly.type
_entity_poly.pdbx_seq_one_letter_code
_entity_poly.pdbx_strand_id
1 'polypeptide(L)'
;MLQGDWQRAARAWGLLLRTEIAGRGTDVRQNGRWGIGAELLLRRDQQLPSTHRSTRIPGSRDVGENVDDAVTYAEPSTKPEESAFSDKGFRLAKDYYERLILQYPHLPRSGHSSVNAVVFYPALFNIWIFEVQDRSNRARENLETGREKSPPASEPWDSSRDNEAQTAIRYQELQEGLAIAQRMDDLMLSPPYDASLPLLQLRGMVGLWLADLRRMIVDATSSENNMSDDVNTQQFRDQEAREKEKAVHFLRKAKNAGAKLPKSILDTLEGS
;
A
#
# COMPACT_ATOMS: atom_id res chain seq x y z
N MET A 1 -12.99 15.67 -5.69
CA MET A 1 -12.07 14.59 -6.06
C MET A 1 -11.30 14.94 -7.33
N LEU A 2 -11.96 15.19 -8.47
CA LEU A 2 -11.29 15.53 -9.75
C LEU A 2 -10.38 16.79 -9.72
N GLN A 3 -10.62 17.72 -8.79
CA GLN A 3 -9.79 18.93 -8.60
C GLN A 3 -8.73 18.76 -7.49
N GLY A 4 -8.52 17.56 -6.95
CA GLY A 4 -7.59 17.31 -5.83
C GLY A 4 -8.01 17.89 -4.48
N ASP A 5 -9.17 18.54 -4.40
CA ASP A 5 -9.70 19.09 -3.14
C ASP A 5 -10.42 18.01 -2.31
N TRP A 6 -9.62 17.25 -1.55
CA TRP A 6 -10.09 16.13 -0.71
C TRP A 6 -10.88 16.60 0.51
N GLN A 7 -10.55 17.78 1.07
CA GLN A 7 -11.24 18.31 2.24
C GLN A 7 -12.66 18.77 1.91
N ARG A 8 -12.86 19.49 0.80
CA ARG A 8 -14.22 19.85 0.36
C ARG A 8 -15.01 18.62 -0.05
N ALA A 9 -14.38 17.65 -0.71
CA ALA A 9 -15.03 16.40 -1.07
C ALA A 9 -15.48 15.60 0.17
N ALA A 10 -14.66 15.51 1.22
CA ALA A 10 -15.02 14.85 2.47
C ALA A 10 -16.18 15.55 3.18
N ARG A 11 -16.22 16.90 3.18
CA ARG A 11 -17.36 17.66 3.74
C ARG A 11 -18.65 17.43 2.94
N ALA A 12 -18.58 17.49 1.62
CA ALA A 12 -19.72 17.23 0.74
C ALA A 12 -20.25 15.80 0.92
N TRP A 13 -19.35 14.82 1.03
CA TRP A 13 -19.69 13.44 1.33
C TRP A 13 -20.40 13.29 2.68
N GLY A 14 -19.87 13.95 3.72
CA GLY A 14 -20.50 13.96 5.03
C GLY A 14 -21.88 14.62 5.06
N LEU A 15 -22.16 15.59 4.17
CA LEU A 15 -23.51 16.14 3.99
C LEU A 15 -24.43 15.13 3.29
N LEU A 16 -23.96 14.49 2.22
CA LEU A 16 -24.71 13.48 1.47
C LEU A 16 -25.09 12.27 2.33
N LEU A 17 -24.24 11.83 3.25
CA LEU A 17 -24.59 10.76 4.19
C LEU A 17 -25.72 11.15 5.16
N ARG A 18 -25.93 12.45 5.40
CA ARG A 18 -26.99 12.98 6.28
C ARG A 18 -28.24 13.40 5.52
N THR A 19 -28.20 13.48 4.18
CA THR A 19 -29.39 13.80 3.39
C THR A 19 -30.32 12.60 3.34
N GLU A 20 -31.59 12.84 3.61
CA GLU A 20 -32.66 11.88 3.38
C GLU A 20 -33.48 12.34 2.17
N ILE A 21 -33.59 11.48 1.17
CA ILE A 21 -34.42 11.74 -0.02
C ILE A 21 -35.64 10.85 0.10
N ALA A 22 -36.83 11.45 0.16
CA ALA A 22 -38.09 10.75 0.38
C ALA A 22 -38.07 9.86 1.65
N GLY A 23 -37.48 10.36 2.74
CA GLY A 23 -37.38 9.64 4.03
C GLY A 23 -36.44 8.44 4.03
N ARG A 24 -35.62 8.27 2.98
CA ARG A 24 -34.57 7.25 2.92
C ARG A 24 -33.20 7.91 2.96
N GLY A 25 -32.39 7.50 3.94
CA GLY A 25 -30.99 7.87 4.01
C GLY A 25 -30.17 7.25 2.87
N THR A 26 -29.00 7.83 2.63
CA THR A 26 -28.04 7.33 1.64
C THR A 26 -27.53 5.94 2.02
N ASP A 27 -27.88 4.91 1.23
CA ASP A 27 -27.25 3.58 1.35
C ASP A 27 -25.79 3.63 0.86
N VAL A 28 -24.85 3.30 1.75
CA VAL A 28 -23.39 3.29 1.51
C VAL A 28 -22.97 2.10 0.66
N ARG A 29 -23.77 1.04 0.59
CA ARG A 29 -23.46 -0.18 -0.16
C ARG A 29 -23.67 -0.05 -1.66
N GLN A 30 -24.44 0.94 -2.09
CA GLN A 30 -24.82 1.10 -3.49
C GLN A 30 -23.87 2.03 -4.24
N ASN A 31 -23.77 1.87 -5.56
CA ASN A 31 -23.08 2.80 -6.46
C ASN A 31 -21.62 3.08 -6.09
N GLY A 32 -20.90 2.10 -5.52
CA GLY A 32 -19.48 2.24 -5.15
C GLY A 32 -19.21 3.23 -4.01
N ARG A 33 -20.25 3.70 -3.31
CA ARG A 33 -20.16 4.70 -2.25
C ARG A 33 -19.26 4.30 -1.08
N TRP A 34 -19.21 3.01 -0.78
CA TRP A 34 -18.30 2.45 0.20
C TRP A 34 -16.83 2.68 -0.18
N GLY A 35 -16.46 2.50 -1.45
CA GLY A 35 -15.09 2.77 -1.92
C GLY A 35 -14.73 4.26 -1.86
N ILE A 36 -15.68 5.13 -2.23
CA ILE A 36 -15.52 6.59 -2.15
C ILE A 36 -15.26 7.03 -0.71
N GLY A 37 -16.02 6.47 0.25
CA GLY A 37 -15.82 6.77 1.67
C GLY A 37 -14.40 6.44 2.14
N ALA A 38 -13.88 5.28 1.75
CA ALA A 38 -12.51 4.89 2.06
C ALA A 38 -11.46 5.80 1.39
N GLU A 39 -11.63 6.11 0.11
CA GLU A 39 -10.69 6.97 -0.63
C GLU A 39 -10.59 8.38 -0.01
N LEU A 40 -11.73 8.95 0.37
CA LEU A 40 -11.76 10.25 1.05
C LEU A 40 -11.03 10.23 2.40
N LEU A 41 -11.05 9.10 3.10
CA LEU A 41 -10.32 8.94 4.37
C LEU A 41 -8.81 8.79 4.11
N LEU A 42 -8.42 7.99 3.11
CA LEU A 42 -7.03 7.79 2.69
C LEU A 42 -6.34 9.11 2.33
N ARG A 43 -7.05 9.99 1.62
CA ARG A 43 -6.51 11.24 1.06
C ARG A 43 -6.85 12.49 1.85
N ARG A 44 -7.52 12.36 3.01
CA ARG A 44 -8.03 13.51 3.78
C ARG A 44 -6.96 14.54 4.14
N ASP A 45 -5.77 14.04 4.48
CA ASP A 45 -4.67 14.85 4.97
C ASP A 45 -3.67 15.22 3.85
N GLN A 46 -3.87 14.73 2.62
CA GLN A 46 -3.14 15.18 1.44
C GLN A 46 -3.74 16.51 0.97
N GLN A 47 -3.11 17.62 1.32
CA GLN A 47 -3.35 18.87 0.63
C GLN A 47 -2.32 18.99 -0.49
N LEU A 48 -2.77 19.32 -1.70
CA LEU A 48 -1.86 19.90 -2.69
C LEU A 48 -1.11 21.05 -2.01
N PRO A 49 0.21 21.17 -2.16
CA PRO A 49 0.91 22.36 -1.72
C PRO A 49 0.19 23.54 -2.36
N SER A 50 -0.44 24.34 -1.50
CA SER A 50 -1.14 25.54 -1.90
C SER A 50 -0.17 26.30 -2.80
N THR A 51 -0.53 26.46 -4.07
CA THR A 51 0.17 27.41 -4.92
C THR A 51 0.01 28.72 -4.18
N HIS A 52 1.07 29.16 -3.50
CA HIS A 52 1.18 30.49 -2.94
C HIS A 52 1.03 31.42 -4.14
N ARG A 53 -0.21 31.77 -4.48
CA ARG A 53 -0.51 33.01 -5.17
C ARG A 53 -0.20 34.08 -4.14
N SER A 54 1.09 34.37 -3.95
CA SER A 54 1.53 35.66 -3.49
C SER A 54 1.02 36.64 -4.53
N THR A 55 -0.18 37.17 -4.31
CA THR A 55 -0.61 38.43 -4.89
C THR A 55 0.36 39.49 -4.40
N ARG A 56 1.52 39.60 -5.06
CA ARG A 56 2.31 40.82 -5.04
C ARG A 56 1.45 41.87 -5.74
N ILE A 57 0.91 42.77 -4.94
CA ILE A 57 0.27 44.00 -5.39
C ILE A 57 1.32 44.76 -6.22
N PRO A 58 1.09 45.06 -7.52
CA PRO A 58 2.00 45.89 -8.29
C PRO A 58 1.69 47.35 -7.98
N GLY A 59 2.50 47.99 -7.15
CA GLY A 59 2.32 49.40 -6.84
C GLY A 59 3.37 49.96 -5.89
N SER A 60 4.56 50.25 -6.41
CA SER A 60 5.12 51.62 -6.39
C SER A 60 6.50 51.61 -7.04
N ARG A 61 6.68 52.47 -8.05
CA ARG A 61 7.99 52.87 -8.58
C ARG A 61 8.77 53.52 -7.46
N ASP A 62 10.01 53.10 -7.24
CA ASP A 62 11.08 54.06 -7.00
C ASP A 62 12.40 53.56 -7.60
N VAL A 63 13.11 54.50 -8.19
CA VAL A 63 14.31 54.34 -9.02
C VAL A 63 15.53 54.29 -8.11
N GLY A 64 16.40 53.30 -8.29
CA GLY A 64 17.65 53.18 -7.54
C GLY A 64 18.48 52.01 -8.02
N GLU A 65 19.27 52.28 -9.05
CA GLU A 65 20.28 51.43 -9.67
C GLU A 65 21.37 51.02 -8.66
N ASN A 66 21.69 49.73 -8.55
CA ASN A 66 23.03 49.21 -8.30
C ASN A 66 23.03 47.69 -8.55
N VAL A 67 23.76 47.33 -9.61
CA VAL A 67 24.16 45.97 -9.96
C VAL A 67 25.31 45.59 -9.04
N ASP A 68 25.23 44.46 -8.34
CA ASP A 68 26.36 43.56 -8.06
C ASP A 68 25.88 42.28 -7.35
N ASP A 69 26.26 41.15 -7.96
CA ASP A 69 26.60 39.86 -7.36
C ASP A 69 25.79 39.33 -6.16
N ALA A 70 24.86 38.44 -6.49
CA ALA A 70 24.80 37.05 -5.99
C ALA A 70 23.43 36.50 -6.36
N VAL A 71 23.33 35.91 -7.56
CA VAL A 71 22.23 34.99 -7.85
C VAL A 71 22.47 33.76 -6.98
N THR A 72 21.99 33.81 -5.74
CA THR A 72 21.78 32.63 -4.93
C THR A 72 20.76 31.78 -5.67
N TYR A 73 21.26 30.79 -6.41
CA TYR A 73 20.46 29.66 -6.87
C TYR A 73 19.98 28.94 -5.61
N ALA A 74 18.90 29.43 -5.01
CA ALA A 74 18.09 28.63 -4.12
C ALA A 74 17.54 27.51 -5.00
N GLU A 75 18.24 26.39 -5.01
CA GLU A 75 17.79 25.20 -5.68
C GLU A 75 16.35 24.91 -5.26
N PRO A 76 15.48 24.49 -6.20
CA PRO A 76 14.17 24.00 -5.85
C PRO A 76 14.39 22.74 -5.02
N SER A 77 14.34 22.89 -3.70
CA SER A 77 14.30 21.80 -2.72
C SER A 77 13.34 20.74 -3.24
N THR A 78 13.91 19.64 -3.75
CA THR A 78 13.20 18.45 -4.21
C THR A 78 12.37 17.97 -3.04
N LYS A 79 11.07 18.23 -3.11
CA LYS A 79 10.12 17.82 -2.08
C LYS A 79 10.16 16.31 -2.03
N PRO A 80 10.24 15.69 -0.83
CA PRO A 80 10.07 14.25 -0.72
C PRO A 80 8.74 13.89 -1.36
N GLU A 81 8.74 12.87 -2.21
CA GLU A 81 7.52 12.36 -2.83
C GLU A 81 6.49 12.11 -1.72
N GLU A 82 5.40 12.88 -1.76
CA GLU A 82 4.39 12.83 -0.71
C GLU A 82 3.81 11.42 -0.70
N SER A 83 3.94 10.73 0.44
CA SER A 83 3.43 9.38 0.66
C SER A 83 2.04 9.21 0.05
N ALA A 84 1.84 8.11 -0.70
CA ALA A 84 0.60 7.88 -1.43
C ALA A 84 -0.63 7.92 -0.53
N PHE A 85 -0.48 7.57 0.76
CA PHE A 85 -1.41 7.84 1.86
C PHE A 85 -0.67 8.32 3.12
N SER A 86 -1.34 9.12 3.95
CA SER A 86 -0.88 9.40 5.32
C SER A 86 -1.19 8.20 6.22
N ASP A 87 -0.31 7.85 7.18
CA ASP A 87 -0.53 6.79 8.17
C ASP A 87 -1.88 6.94 8.91
N LYS A 88 -2.30 8.18 9.13
CA LYS A 88 -3.60 8.48 9.74
C LYS A 88 -4.74 8.21 8.76
N GLY A 89 -4.58 8.57 7.49
CA GLY A 89 -5.55 8.27 6.43
C GLY A 89 -5.74 6.77 6.24
N PHE A 90 -4.66 6.00 6.21
CA PHE A 90 -4.68 4.55 6.17
C PHE A 90 -5.46 3.95 7.35
N ARG A 91 -5.13 4.33 8.60
CA ARG A 91 -5.85 3.86 9.78
C ARG A 91 -7.35 4.15 9.72
N LEU A 92 -7.71 5.37 9.34
CA LEU A 92 -9.12 5.75 9.20
C LEU A 92 -9.86 4.91 8.14
N ALA A 93 -9.21 4.64 6.99
CA ALA A 93 -9.79 3.82 5.94
C ALA A 93 -9.90 2.35 6.36
N LYS A 94 -8.89 1.81 7.06
CA LYS A 94 -8.93 0.47 7.65
C LYS A 94 -10.10 0.33 8.62
N ASP A 95 -10.23 1.23 9.59
CA ASP A 95 -11.33 1.27 10.57
C ASP A 95 -12.69 1.42 9.88
N TYR A 96 -12.74 2.13 8.76
CA TYR A 96 -13.95 2.29 7.97
C TYR A 96 -14.40 0.97 7.34
N TYR A 97 -13.49 0.23 6.69
CA TYR A 97 -13.81 -1.09 6.15
C TYR A 97 -14.18 -2.10 7.24
N GLU A 98 -13.46 -2.09 8.37
CA GLU A 98 -13.75 -2.98 9.50
C GLU A 98 -15.16 -2.73 10.05
N ARG A 99 -15.58 -1.46 10.15
CA ARG A 99 -16.96 -1.12 10.52
C ARG A 99 -17.98 -1.60 9.48
N LEU A 100 -17.70 -1.45 8.18
CA LEU A 100 -18.59 -1.94 7.13
C LEU A 100 -18.75 -3.46 7.17
N ILE A 101 -17.65 -4.19 7.42
CA ILE A 101 -17.66 -5.64 7.56
C ILE A 101 -18.54 -6.08 8.73
N LEU A 102 -18.43 -5.40 9.88
CA LEU A 102 -19.27 -5.67 11.06
C LEU A 102 -20.74 -5.30 10.84
N GLN A 103 -20.99 -4.19 10.15
CA GLN A 103 -22.36 -3.69 9.90
C GLN A 103 -23.10 -4.51 8.85
N TYR A 104 -22.38 -5.06 7.86
CA TYR A 104 -22.95 -5.79 6.73
C TYR A 104 -22.27 -7.16 6.57
N PRO A 105 -22.42 -8.07 7.54
CA PRO A 105 -21.86 -9.41 7.45
C PRO A 105 -22.51 -10.18 6.29
N HIS A 106 -21.85 -11.23 5.82
CA HIS A 106 -22.46 -12.14 4.87
C HIS A 106 -23.58 -12.95 5.56
N LEU A 107 -24.82 -12.82 5.08
CA LEU A 107 -25.94 -13.64 5.50
C LEU A 107 -26.32 -14.63 4.37
N PRO A 108 -26.42 -15.95 4.62
CA PRO A 108 -26.70 -16.95 3.58
C PRO A 108 -28.00 -16.74 2.78
N ARG A 109 -28.95 -15.96 3.31
CA ARG A 109 -30.24 -15.65 2.68
C ARG A 109 -30.35 -14.20 2.20
N SER A 110 -29.26 -13.44 2.25
CA SER A 110 -29.24 -12.09 1.69
C SER A 110 -29.25 -12.15 0.16
N GLY A 111 -29.97 -11.25 -0.50
CA GLY A 111 -30.07 -11.24 -1.95
C GLY A 111 -28.69 -11.20 -2.61
N HIS A 112 -28.51 -12.00 -3.66
CA HIS A 112 -27.23 -12.22 -4.37
C HIS A 112 -26.55 -10.94 -4.90
N SER A 113 -27.24 -9.80 -4.88
CA SER A 113 -26.75 -8.50 -5.34
C SER A 113 -26.36 -7.53 -4.21
N SER A 114 -26.48 -7.93 -2.94
CA SER A 114 -26.17 -7.03 -1.81
C SER A 114 -24.68 -7.02 -1.50
N VAL A 115 -24.06 -5.84 -1.58
CA VAL A 115 -22.67 -5.64 -1.13
C VAL A 115 -22.60 -5.99 0.37
N ASN A 116 -21.63 -6.81 0.75
CA ASN A 116 -21.45 -7.30 2.11
C ASN A 116 -19.97 -7.54 2.37
N ALA A 117 -19.65 -8.13 3.53
CA ALA A 117 -18.29 -8.46 3.94
C ALA A 117 -17.43 -9.15 2.86
N VAL A 118 -18.01 -10.02 2.02
CA VAL A 118 -17.28 -10.71 0.92
C VAL A 118 -16.68 -9.73 -0.09
N VAL A 119 -17.34 -8.58 -0.30
CA VAL A 119 -16.85 -7.50 -1.18
C VAL A 119 -15.87 -6.58 -0.45
N PHE A 120 -16.07 -6.34 0.85
CA PHE A 120 -15.25 -5.42 1.62
C PHE A 120 -13.88 -6.00 1.99
N TYR A 121 -13.77 -7.30 2.27
CA TYR A 121 -12.49 -7.91 2.63
C TYR A 121 -11.41 -7.77 1.54
N PRO A 122 -11.67 -8.08 0.26
CA PRO A 122 -10.69 -7.84 -0.80
C PRO A 122 -10.23 -6.37 -0.86
N ALA A 123 -11.15 -5.41 -0.70
CA ALA A 123 -10.81 -3.99 -0.71
C ALA A 123 -9.93 -3.59 0.49
N LEU A 124 -10.27 -4.08 1.69
CA LEU A 124 -9.48 -3.89 2.90
C LEU A 124 -8.06 -4.45 2.73
N PHE A 125 -7.93 -5.68 2.24
CA PHE A 125 -6.63 -6.31 2.03
C PHE A 125 -5.81 -5.59 0.96
N ASN A 126 -6.42 -5.16 -0.15
CA ASN A 126 -5.71 -4.40 -1.19
C ASN A 126 -5.08 -3.12 -0.65
N ILE A 127 -5.82 -2.36 0.18
CA ILE A 127 -5.31 -1.12 0.75
C ILE A 127 -4.22 -1.40 1.78
N TRP A 128 -4.34 -2.48 2.55
CA TRP A 128 -3.30 -2.88 3.49
C TRP A 128 -2.03 -3.34 2.78
N ILE A 129 -2.13 -4.17 1.74
CA ILE A 129 -0.99 -4.60 0.93
C ILE A 129 -0.29 -3.38 0.31
N PHE A 130 -1.07 -2.48 -0.30
CA PHE A 130 -0.52 -1.27 -0.90
C PHE A 130 0.24 -0.41 0.12
N GLU A 131 -0.32 -0.18 1.31
CA GLU A 131 0.34 0.62 2.35
C GLU A 131 1.68 0.01 2.78
N VAL A 132 1.74 -1.31 2.94
CA VAL A 132 2.98 -2.01 3.33
C VAL A 132 4.05 -1.86 2.25
N GLN A 133 3.69 -2.06 0.98
CA GLN A 133 4.59 -1.92 -0.16
C GLN A 133 5.05 -0.47 -0.35
N ASP A 134 4.13 0.48 -0.26
CA ASP A 134 4.42 1.92 -0.38
C ASP A 134 5.36 2.39 0.73
N ARG A 135 5.17 1.92 1.97
CA ARG A 135 6.10 2.21 3.08
C ARG A 135 7.49 1.64 2.83
N SER A 136 7.58 0.39 2.36
CA SER A 136 8.86 -0.23 2.03
C SER A 136 9.59 0.53 0.90
N ASN A 137 8.87 0.89 -0.16
CA ASN A 137 9.42 1.66 -1.27
C ASN A 137 9.94 3.03 -0.81
N ARG A 138 9.15 3.78 -0.04
CA ARG A 138 9.58 5.05 0.55
C ARG A 138 10.81 4.91 1.44
N ALA A 139 10.87 3.87 2.27
CA ALA A 139 12.02 3.62 3.12
C ALA A 139 13.29 3.38 2.29
N ARG A 140 13.18 2.64 1.18
CA ARG A 140 14.30 2.37 0.26
C ARG A 140 14.73 3.61 -0.51
N GLU A 141 13.79 4.39 -1.03
CA GLU A 141 14.07 5.67 -1.71
C GLU A 141 14.73 6.69 -0.76
N ASN A 142 14.33 6.71 0.52
CA ASN A 142 14.98 7.56 1.52
C ASN A 142 16.44 7.15 1.78
N LEU A 143 16.77 5.85 1.73
CA LEU A 143 18.16 5.40 1.80
C LEU A 143 18.95 5.85 0.55
N GLU A 144 18.37 5.71 -0.64
CA GLU A 144 18.99 6.11 -1.89
C GLU A 144 19.20 7.63 -1.99
N THR A 145 18.23 8.45 -1.58
CA THR A 145 18.38 9.90 -1.58
C THR A 145 19.32 10.41 -0.48
N GLY A 146 19.38 9.73 0.67
CA GLY A 146 20.40 9.99 1.69
C GLY A 146 21.82 9.74 1.19
N ARG A 147 21.98 8.72 0.34
CA ARG A 147 23.23 8.40 -0.37
C ARG A 147 23.67 9.55 -1.28
N GLU A 148 22.78 10.05 -2.13
CA GLU A 148 23.08 11.12 -3.10
C GLU A 148 23.42 12.46 -2.46
N LYS A 149 22.84 12.77 -1.29
CA LYS A 149 23.07 14.03 -0.57
C LYS A 149 24.37 14.05 0.25
N SER A 150 25.06 12.92 0.37
CA SER A 150 26.30 12.82 1.14
C SER A 150 27.49 13.41 0.35
N PRO A 151 28.33 14.29 0.93
CA PRO A 151 29.46 14.89 0.22
C PRO A 151 30.46 13.84 -0.29
N PRO A 152 30.99 13.97 -1.52
CA PRO A 152 31.80 12.94 -2.19
C PRO A 152 33.20 12.68 -1.59
N ALA A 153 33.52 13.23 -0.41
CA ALA A 153 34.88 13.28 0.13
C ALA A 153 35.07 12.74 1.56
N SER A 154 34.05 12.16 2.19
CA SER A 154 34.16 11.67 3.57
C SER A 154 33.82 10.17 3.64
N GLU A 155 34.85 9.35 3.64
CA GLU A 155 34.84 7.88 3.83
C GLU A 155 34.53 6.99 2.61
N PRO A 156 35.18 5.80 2.53
CA PRO A 156 34.82 4.77 1.55
C PRO A 156 33.35 4.36 1.72
N TRP A 157 32.63 4.24 0.61
CA TRP A 157 31.26 3.73 0.57
C TRP A 157 31.16 2.35 1.23
N ASP A 158 30.48 2.27 2.37
CA ASP A 158 30.23 1.01 3.06
C ASP A 158 28.97 0.35 2.50
N SER A 159 29.13 -0.35 1.38
CA SER A 159 28.04 -1.09 0.73
C SER A 159 27.40 -2.16 1.63
N SER A 160 28.10 -2.59 2.69
CA SER A 160 27.56 -3.54 3.65
C SER A 160 26.50 -2.90 4.54
N ARG A 161 26.72 -1.67 5.03
CA ARG A 161 25.70 -0.93 5.81
C ARG A 161 24.42 -0.68 5.02
N ASP A 162 24.55 -0.33 3.73
CA ASP A 162 23.40 -0.11 2.87
C ASP A 162 22.62 -1.41 2.62
N ASN A 163 23.32 -2.53 2.43
CA ASN A 163 22.71 -3.84 2.26
C ASN A 163 22.03 -4.32 3.56
N GLU A 164 22.63 -4.09 4.72
CA GLU A 164 22.02 -4.35 6.03
C GLU A 164 20.74 -3.53 6.22
N ALA A 165 20.77 -2.22 5.91
CA ALA A 165 19.61 -1.34 6.00
C ALA A 165 18.48 -1.77 5.03
N GLN A 166 18.82 -2.14 3.79
CA GLN A 166 17.85 -2.69 2.84
C GLN A 166 17.25 -4.01 3.32
N THR A 167 18.06 -4.88 3.92
CA THR A 167 17.62 -6.16 4.47
C THR A 167 16.68 -5.94 5.65
N ALA A 168 16.97 -4.97 6.52
CA ALA A 168 16.09 -4.58 7.63
C ALA A 168 14.72 -4.08 7.12
N ILE A 169 14.69 -3.26 6.06
CA ILE A 169 13.43 -2.80 5.45
C ILE A 169 12.63 -3.99 4.89
N ARG A 170 13.28 -4.89 4.14
CA ARG A 170 12.62 -6.10 3.61
C ARG A 170 12.09 -7.00 4.72
N TYR A 171 12.82 -7.10 5.82
CA TYR A 171 12.37 -7.87 6.99
C TYR A 171 11.13 -7.25 7.62
N GLN A 172 11.08 -5.93 7.77
CA GLN A 172 9.89 -5.24 8.25
C GLN A 172 8.69 -5.46 7.31
N GLU A 173 8.89 -5.30 5.99
CA GLU A 173 7.88 -5.57 4.97
C GLU A 173 7.35 -7.02 5.07
N LEU A 174 8.26 -7.99 5.26
CA LEU A 174 7.91 -9.39 5.45
C LEU A 174 7.04 -9.61 6.69
N GLN A 175 7.36 -9.00 7.83
CA GLN A 175 6.56 -9.14 9.06
C GLN A 175 5.15 -8.56 8.87
N GLU A 176 5.03 -7.39 8.25
CA GLU A 176 3.74 -6.77 7.98
C GLU A 176 2.93 -7.59 6.97
N GLY A 177 3.57 -8.13 5.94
CA GLY A 177 2.94 -9.04 4.96
C GLY A 177 2.49 -10.37 5.56
N LEU A 178 3.25 -10.94 6.51
CA LEU A 178 2.85 -12.16 7.23
C LEU A 178 1.57 -11.95 8.06
N ALA A 179 1.42 -10.78 8.69
CA ALA A 179 0.19 -10.43 9.41
C ALA A 179 -1.03 -10.35 8.48
N ILE A 180 -0.84 -9.86 7.24
CA ILE A 180 -1.88 -9.87 6.21
C ILE A 180 -2.24 -11.31 5.84
N ALA A 181 -1.24 -12.13 5.51
CA ALA A 181 -1.44 -13.53 5.11
C ALA A 181 -2.16 -14.34 6.19
N GLN A 182 -1.76 -14.18 7.46
CA GLN A 182 -2.40 -14.85 8.59
C GLN A 182 -3.88 -14.45 8.71
N ARG A 183 -4.20 -13.15 8.63
CA ARG A 183 -5.59 -12.70 8.69
C ARG A 183 -6.43 -13.22 7.53
N MET A 184 -5.84 -13.34 6.34
CA MET A 184 -6.50 -13.94 5.18
C MET A 184 -6.75 -15.43 5.41
N ASP A 185 -5.75 -16.16 5.89
CA ASP A 185 -5.84 -17.59 6.19
C ASP A 185 -6.96 -17.86 7.21
N ASP A 186 -6.99 -17.11 8.31
CA ASP A 186 -8.03 -17.22 9.35
C ASP A 186 -9.44 -16.95 8.80
N LEU A 187 -9.59 -15.90 7.97
CA LEU A 187 -10.87 -15.56 7.34
C LEU A 187 -11.36 -16.69 6.42
N MET A 188 -10.44 -17.23 5.62
CA MET A 188 -10.72 -18.21 4.59
C MET A 188 -10.97 -19.62 5.12
N LEU A 189 -10.89 -19.84 6.44
CA LEU A 189 -11.40 -21.05 7.11
C LEU A 189 -12.94 -21.15 7.07
N SER A 190 -13.64 -20.03 6.87
CA SER A 190 -15.09 -19.96 6.96
C SER A 190 -15.77 -19.67 5.61
N PRO A 191 -16.85 -20.39 5.25
CA PRO A 191 -17.66 -20.03 4.09
C PRO A 191 -18.35 -18.67 4.28
N PRO A 192 -18.50 -17.85 3.22
CA PRO A 192 -18.18 -18.12 1.81
C PRO A 192 -16.78 -17.62 1.39
N TYR A 193 -15.92 -17.23 2.34
CA TYR A 193 -14.65 -16.57 2.03
C TYR A 193 -13.63 -17.53 1.42
N ASP A 194 -13.73 -18.81 1.76
CA ASP A 194 -12.91 -19.91 1.25
C ASP A 194 -13.03 -20.11 -0.28
N ALA A 195 -14.16 -19.71 -0.88
CA ALA A 195 -14.46 -19.85 -2.30
C ALA A 195 -14.49 -18.51 -3.07
N SER A 196 -14.30 -17.39 -2.37
CA SER A 196 -14.30 -16.06 -2.98
C SER A 196 -13.12 -15.90 -3.95
N LEU A 197 -13.40 -15.75 -5.26
CA LEU A 197 -12.35 -15.64 -6.27
C LEU A 197 -11.35 -14.51 -5.97
N PRO A 198 -11.78 -13.28 -5.61
CA PRO A 198 -10.84 -12.21 -5.29
C PRO A 198 -9.95 -12.55 -4.09
N LEU A 199 -10.48 -13.22 -3.06
CA LEU A 199 -9.68 -13.59 -1.88
C LEU A 199 -8.68 -14.71 -2.21
N LEU A 200 -9.08 -15.71 -3.00
CA LEU A 200 -8.17 -16.75 -3.48
C LEU A 200 -7.02 -16.19 -4.30
N GLN A 201 -7.32 -15.27 -5.22
CA GLN A 201 -6.31 -14.59 -6.03
C GLN A 201 -5.36 -13.78 -5.15
N LEU A 202 -5.89 -12.94 -4.26
CA LEU A 202 -5.09 -12.11 -3.38
C LEU A 202 -4.20 -12.94 -2.46
N ARG A 203 -4.72 -14.02 -1.85
CA ARG A 203 -3.91 -14.86 -0.95
C ARG A 203 -2.79 -15.56 -1.69
N GLY A 204 -3.05 -15.98 -2.93
CA GLY A 204 -2.07 -16.49 -3.86
C GLY A 204 -0.95 -15.49 -4.16
N MET A 205 -1.32 -14.27 -4.55
CA MET A 205 -0.37 -13.19 -4.85
C MET A 205 0.46 -12.78 -3.62
N VAL A 206 -0.17 -12.69 -2.44
CA VAL A 206 0.52 -12.41 -1.18
C VAL A 206 1.53 -13.51 -0.87
N GLY A 207 1.20 -14.78 -1.07
CA GLY A 207 2.14 -15.88 -0.85
C GLY A 207 3.38 -15.81 -1.77
N LEU A 208 3.20 -15.44 -3.04
CA LEU A 208 4.33 -15.21 -3.96
C LEU A 208 5.19 -14.03 -3.52
N TRP A 209 4.56 -12.92 -3.14
CA TRP A 209 5.26 -11.74 -2.62
C TRP A 209 6.10 -12.05 -1.37
N LEU A 210 5.54 -12.82 -0.43
CA LEU A 210 6.27 -13.25 0.78
C LEU A 210 7.44 -14.19 0.45
N ALA A 211 7.28 -15.10 -0.52
CA ALA A 211 8.35 -15.97 -0.98
C ALA A 211 9.50 -15.15 -1.60
N ASP A 212 9.17 -14.19 -2.47
CA ASP A 212 10.17 -13.29 -3.06
C ASP A 212 10.91 -12.45 -2.02
N LEU A 213 10.20 -11.92 -1.01
CA LEU A 213 10.84 -11.18 0.10
C LEU A 213 11.85 -12.04 0.86
N ARG A 214 11.49 -13.29 1.17
CA ARG A 214 12.38 -14.23 1.87
C ARG A 214 13.63 -14.54 1.04
N ARG A 215 13.46 -14.81 -0.25
CA ARG A 215 14.55 -15.05 -1.18
C ARG A 215 15.51 -13.86 -1.23
N MET A 216 14.98 -12.64 -1.37
CA MET A 216 15.79 -11.41 -1.38
C MET A 216 16.54 -11.16 -0.06
N ILE A 217 15.97 -11.55 1.09
CA ILE A 217 16.65 -11.46 2.39
C ILE A 217 17.81 -12.47 2.44
N VAL A 218 17.57 -13.73 2.04
CA VAL A 218 18.60 -14.78 2.02
C VAL A 218 19.76 -14.45 1.08
N ASP A 219 19.47 -13.93 -0.10
CA ASP A 219 20.49 -13.56 -1.10
C ASP A 219 21.38 -12.42 -0.55
N ALA A 220 20.79 -11.49 0.21
CA ALA A 220 21.50 -10.38 0.84
C ALA A 220 22.39 -10.84 2.00
N THR A 221 21.92 -11.76 2.87
CA THR A 221 22.70 -12.26 4.01
C THR A 221 23.83 -13.21 3.59
N SER A 222 23.60 -14.00 2.53
CA SER A 222 24.62 -14.92 1.98
C SER A 222 25.80 -14.19 1.36
N SER A 223 25.61 -12.94 0.93
CA SER A 223 26.67 -12.10 0.36
C SER A 223 27.64 -11.54 1.42
N GLU A 224 27.26 -11.54 2.71
CA GLU A 224 28.02 -10.93 3.81
C GLU A 224 28.69 -11.95 4.75
N ASN A 225 28.05 -13.10 5.02
CA ASN A 225 28.50 -14.07 6.03
C ASN A 225 28.91 -15.42 5.44
N ASN A 226 30.19 -15.79 5.58
CA ASN A 226 30.76 -16.96 4.90
C ASN A 226 30.82 -18.26 5.75
N MET A 227 30.27 -18.36 6.98
CA MET A 227 30.16 -19.68 7.65
C MET A 227 29.24 -19.86 8.88
N SER A 228 28.51 -18.84 9.37
CA SER A 228 27.72 -18.98 10.62
C SER A 228 26.18 -18.92 10.47
N ASP A 229 25.65 -18.63 9.29
CA ASP A 229 24.21 -18.36 9.06
C ASP A 229 23.43 -19.49 8.35
N ASP A 230 24.04 -20.66 8.18
CA ASP A 230 23.48 -21.76 7.37
C ASP A 230 22.12 -22.26 7.87
N VAL A 231 21.95 -22.36 9.20
CA VAL A 231 20.68 -22.83 9.81
C VAL A 231 19.55 -21.83 9.60
N ASN A 232 19.81 -20.53 9.74
CA ASN A 232 18.79 -19.49 9.51
C ASN A 232 18.43 -19.43 8.02
N THR A 233 19.44 -19.48 7.16
CA THR A 233 19.28 -19.51 5.70
C THR A 233 18.42 -20.70 5.25
N GLN A 234 18.67 -21.89 5.78
CA GLN A 234 17.86 -23.07 5.47
C GLN A 234 16.41 -22.92 5.96
N GLN A 235 16.20 -22.38 7.16
CA GLN A 235 14.84 -22.09 7.65
C GLN A 235 14.08 -21.12 6.75
N PHE A 236 14.74 -20.06 6.28
CA PHE A 236 14.14 -19.11 5.34
C PHE A 236 13.76 -19.76 4.01
N ARG A 237 14.62 -20.63 3.46
CA ARG A 237 14.33 -21.41 2.23
C ARG A 237 13.17 -22.38 2.41
N ASP A 238 13.12 -23.08 3.54
CA ASP A 238 12.01 -23.99 3.85
C ASP A 238 10.69 -23.21 3.96
N GLN A 239 10.72 -22.02 4.56
CA GLN A 239 9.54 -21.16 4.71
C GLN A 239 9.12 -20.50 3.38
N GLU A 240 10.08 -20.12 2.53
CA GLU A 240 9.84 -19.69 1.16
C GLU A 240 9.11 -20.79 0.37
N ALA A 241 9.64 -22.02 0.39
CA ALA A 241 9.03 -23.15 -0.32
C ALA A 241 7.59 -23.41 0.15
N ARG A 242 7.34 -23.34 1.47
CA ARG A 242 6.00 -23.50 2.05
C ARG A 242 5.03 -22.40 1.60
N GLU A 243 5.46 -21.14 1.61
CA GLU A 243 4.59 -20.04 1.16
C GLU A 243 4.34 -20.10 -0.35
N LYS A 244 5.32 -20.52 -1.15
CA LYS A 244 5.15 -20.76 -2.58
C LYS A 244 4.15 -21.88 -2.85
N GLU A 245 4.23 -22.99 -2.12
CA GLU A 245 3.28 -24.11 -2.24
C GLU A 245 1.85 -23.65 -1.91
N LYS A 246 1.67 -22.93 -0.81
CA LYS A 246 0.37 -22.34 -0.45
C LYS A 246 -0.14 -21.37 -1.52
N ALA A 247 0.73 -20.52 -2.04
CA ALA A 247 0.39 -19.57 -3.10
C ALA A 247 -0.16 -20.30 -4.33
N VAL A 248 0.58 -21.31 -4.80
CA VAL A 248 0.18 -22.15 -5.94
C VAL A 248 -1.15 -22.87 -5.66
N HIS A 249 -1.35 -23.39 -4.45
CA HIS A 249 -2.61 -24.02 -4.06
C HIS A 249 -3.80 -23.06 -4.22
N PHE A 250 -3.72 -21.83 -3.68
CA PHE A 250 -4.80 -20.85 -3.79
C PHE A 250 -5.03 -20.36 -5.23
N LEU A 251 -3.97 -20.15 -6.00
CA LEU A 251 -4.06 -19.74 -7.40
C LEU A 251 -4.66 -20.83 -8.28
N ARG A 252 -4.30 -22.10 -8.05
CA ARG A 252 -4.90 -23.25 -8.74
C ARG A 252 -6.38 -23.39 -8.37
N LYS A 253 -6.74 -23.22 -7.10
CA LYS A 253 -8.15 -23.18 -6.66
C LYS A 253 -8.91 -22.06 -7.36
N ALA A 254 -8.34 -20.86 -7.47
CA ALA A 254 -8.92 -19.73 -8.20
C ALA A 254 -9.11 -20.03 -9.70
N LYS A 255 -8.09 -20.60 -10.35
CA LYS A 255 -8.12 -21.01 -11.77
C LYS A 255 -9.25 -22.01 -12.03
N ASN A 256 -9.33 -23.05 -11.19
CA ASN A 256 -10.36 -24.09 -11.30
C ASN A 256 -11.77 -23.55 -11.08
N ALA A 257 -11.91 -22.51 -10.26
CA ALA A 257 -13.18 -21.82 -10.01
C ALA A 257 -13.50 -20.74 -11.09
N GLY A 258 -12.72 -20.65 -12.16
CA GLY A 258 -12.98 -19.78 -13.32
C GLY A 258 -12.42 -18.35 -13.20
N ALA A 259 -11.50 -18.10 -12.26
CA ALA A 259 -10.90 -16.79 -12.11
C ALA A 259 -9.93 -16.47 -13.27
N LYS A 260 -9.98 -15.25 -13.79
CA LYS A 260 -9.03 -14.76 -14.81
C LYS A 260 -7.71 -14.41 -14.12
N LEU A 261 -6.67 -15.21 -14.38
CA LEU A 261 -5.33 -14.96 -13.86
C LEU A 261 -4.43 -14.28 -14.91
N PRO A 262 -3.50 -13.38 -14.51
CA PRO A 262 -2.47 -12.84 -15.39
C PRO A 262 -1.61 -13.94 -16.02
N LYS A 263 -1.09 -13.69 -17.24
CA LYS A 263 -0.23 -14.63 -17.96
C LYS A 263 1.01 -15.04 -17.16
N SER A 264 1.67 -14.06 -16.53
CA SER A 264 2.84 -14.32 -15.66
C SER A 264 2.55 -15.34 -14.56
N ILE A 265 1.35 -15.28 -13.96
CA ILE A 265 0.93 -16.23 -12.93
C ILE A 265 0.62 -17.60 -13.55
N LEU A 266 0.01 -17.64 -14.73
CA LEU A 266 -0.23 -18.90 -15.43
C LEU A 266 1.08 -19.62 -15.77
N ASP A 267 2.09 -18.89 -16.23
CA ASP A 267 3.41 -19.44 -16.55
C ASP A 267 4.06 -20.04 -15.29
N THR A 268 3.94 -19.37 -14.12
CA THR A 268 4.46 -19.91 -12.85
C THR A 268 3.73 -21.18 -12.40
N LEU A 269 2.45 -21.34 -12.76
CA LEU A 269 1.65 -22.53 -12.45
C LEU A 269 1.92 -23.70 -13.39
N GLU A 270 2.43 -23.43 -14.60
CA GLU A 270 2.79 -24.44 -15.60
C GLU A 270 4.25 -24.90 -15.46
N GLY A 271 5.12 -24.05 -14.89
CA GLY A 271 6.51 -24.35 -14.60
C GLY A 271 6.81 -24.92 -13.20
N SER A 272 5.80 -25.08 -12.33
CA SER A 272 5.92 -25.67 -10.98
C SER A 272 5.20 -27.02 -10.91
#